data_AF-A0A9P4J3I5-F1
#
_entry.id   AF-A0A9P4J3I5-F1
#
_cell.length_a   1.000
_cell.length_b   1.000
_cell.length_c   1.000
_cell.angle_alpha   90.00
_cell.angle_beta   90.00
_cell.angle_gamma   90.00
#
_symmetry.space_group_name_H-M   'P 1'
#
loop_
_entity.id
_entity.type
_entity.pdbx_description
1 polymer ?
#
loop_
_entity_poly.entity_id
_entity_poly.type
_entity_poly.pdbx_seq_one_letter_code
_entity_poly.pdbx_strand_id
1 'polypeptide(L)'
;MRFSTTSALALSLPLLPGALAAAGNKGFALGAVIGTSTQCKTTQDYENDFDAISAAGSKLVRIYAASQCNTAQNILPAAKTKGFKVVLGVWPDTPESLSADKAALQQYVPQYPDQVYAVTVGSETLYRGNFTGPELLEKINEVKAVLPKGTKVGTADSWNKYADGTADAVIKGGVDILLANGFSYWQGSPADNSSHVFFDDMMQALGHIQSVSGSLDSIEFWSGESGWPTDGGSNYEAALAGTANAAKFYQEGFCGLINWGVNAFYFEAFDEPWKAPAIGTNGEQEVETVWGAMTVDRKAKFNLAC
;
A
#
# COMPACT_ATOMS: atom_id res chain seq x y z
N MET A 1 46.46 31.37 53.86
CA MET A 1 46.12 30.61 52.64
C MET A 1 44.73 30.01 52.84
N ARG A 2 43.71 30.57 52.19
CA ARG A 2 42.32 30.09 52.26
C ARG A 2 42.04 29.30 50.97
N PHE A 3 41.76 28.01 51.10
CA PHE A 3 41.34 27.18 49.98
C PHE A 3 39.83 27.32 49.80
N SER A 4 39.41 27.90 48.68
CA SER A 4 38.00 27.90 48.24
C SER A 4 37.69 26.57 47.55
N THR A 5 36.76 25.81 48.12
CA THR A 5 36.15 24.63 47.50
C THR A 5 35.07 25.07 46.51
N THR A 6 35.33 24.91 45.22
CA THR A 6 34.33 25.05 44.16
C THR A 6 33.38 23.85 44.19
N SER A 7 32.12 24.09 44.53
CA SER A 7 31.05 23.10 44.38
C SER A 7 30.66 23.03 42.89
N ALA A 8 30.89 21.89 42.27
CA ALA A 8 30.38 21.61 40.92
C ALA A 8 28.88 21.33 41.03
N LEU A 9 28.05 22.23 40.50
CA LEU A 9 26.64 21.94 40.23
C LEU A 9 26.58 20.90 39.09
N ALA A 10 26.18 19.68 39.41
CA ALA A 10 25.78 18.70 38.41
C ALA A 10 24.45 19.17 37.80
N LEU A 11 24.47 19.66 36.56
CA LEU A 11 23.26 19.82 35.77
C LEU A 11 22.75 18.43 35.41
N SER A 12 21.69 17.99 36.08
CA SER A 12 20.86 16.89 35.61
C SER A 12 20.09 17.36 34.37
N LEU A 13 20.52 16.92 33.17
CA LEU A 13 19.68 17.03 31.98
C LEU A 13 18.42 16.18 32.23
N PRO A 14 17.20 16.73 32.12
CA PRO A 14 16.01 15.91 32.14
C PRO A 14 16.04 15.02 30.88
N LEU A 15 16.09 13.70 31.10
CA LEU A 15 15.77 12.72 30.08
C LEU A 15 14.31 12.96 29.68
N LEU A 16 14.09 13.69 28.58
CA LEU A 16 12.82 13.69 27.90
C LEU A 16 12.54 12.22 27.52
N PRO A 17 11.42 11.63 27.97
CA PRO A 17 11.01 10.35 27.43
C PRO A 17 10.79 10.57 25.94
N GLY A 18 11.69 10.05 25.10
CA GLY A 18 11.48 9.99 23.67
C GLY A 18 10.18 9.22 23.47
N ALA A 19 9.14 9.90 23.02
CA ALA A 19 7.95 9.23 22.53
C ALA A 19 8.41 8.37 21.36
N LEU A 20 8.57 7.07 21.57
CA LEU A 20 8.63 6.11 20.49
C LEU A 20 7.36 6.35 19.68
N ALA A 21 7.49 6.88 18.46
CA ALA A 21 6.37 6.95 17.54
C ALA A 21 5.77 5.55 17.45
N ALA A 22 4.45 5.44 17.56
CA ALA A 22 3.80 4.15 17.41
C ALA A 22 4.14 3.61 16.01
N ALA A 23 4.49 2.33 15.91
CA ALA A 23 4.74 1.68 14.63
C ALA A 23 3.51 1.83 13.71
N GLY A 24 3.77 1.94 12.41
CA GLY A 24 2.75 1.98 11.39
C GLY A 24 1.94 0.69 11.33
N ASN A 25 0.81 0.75 10.65
CA ASN A 25 -0.01 -0.41 10.36
C ASN A 25 0.56 -1.17 9.18
N LYS A 26 0.76 -2.46 9.40
CA LYS A 26 1.10 -3.43 8.37
C LYS A 26 -0.14 -3.92 7.64
N GLY A 27 -0.15 -3.86 6.32
CA GLY A 27 -1.18 -4.46 5.47
C GLY A 27 -0.60 -5.28 4.31
N PHE A 28 -1.48 -5.95 3.57
CA PHE A 28 -1.12 -6.63 2.32
C PHE A 28 -2.06 -6.25 1.17
N ALA A 29 -1.51 -6.12 -0.04
CA ALA A 29 -2.30 -6.12 -1.26
C ALA A 29 -2.88 -7.52 -1.49
N LEU A 30 -4.15 -7.60 -1.88
CA LEU A 30 -4.88 -8.85 -2.00
C LEU A 30 -5.68 -8.91 -3.32
N GLY A 31 -5.32 -9.84 -4.19
CA GLY A 31 -6.02 -10.10 -5.44
C GLY A 31 -7.42 -10.71 -5.25
N ALA A 32 -8.29 -10.49 -6.23
CA ALA A 32 -9.69 -10.95 -6.23
C ALA A 32 -9.89 -12.38 -6.77
N VAL A 33 -8.81 -13.01 -7.23
CA VAL A 33 -8.83 -14.26 -7.98
C VAL A 33 -8.04 -15.33 -7.22
N ILE A 34 -8.50 -16.58 -7.27
CA ILE A 34 -7.80 -17.73 -6.72
C ILE A 34 -6.56 -17.99 -7.59
N GLY A 35 -5.38 -17.88 -6.99
CA GLY A 35 -4.08 -17.96 -7.68
C GLY A 35 -3.93 -19.16 -8.62
N THR A 36 -4.54 -20.31 -8.29
CA THR A 36 -4.38 -21.58 -9.01
C THR A 36 -5.37 -21.82 -10.16
N SER A 37 -6.44 -21.04 -10.31
CA SER A 37 -7.55 -21.45 -11.20
C SER A 37 -8.30 -20.32 -11.94
N THR A 38 -7.81 -19.08 -11.87
CA THR A 38 -8.47 -17.86 -12.42
C THR A 38 -9.92 -17.61 -11.95
N GLN A 39 -10.43 -18.44 -11.03
CA GLN A 39 -11.76 -18.31 -10.45
C GLN A 39 -11.81 -17.15 -9.45
N CYS A 40 -12.92 -16.41 -9.45
CA CYS A 40 -13.17 -15.36 -8.47
C CYS A 40 -13.28 -15.93 -7.06
N LYS A 41 -12.70 -15.21 -6.09
CA LYS A 41 -12.79 -15.57 -4.67
C LYS A 41 -14.21 -15.42 -4.14
N THR A 42 -14.65 -16.42 -3.37
CA THR A 42 -15.86 -16.36 -2.54
C THR A 42 -15.57 -15.71 -1.18
N THR A 43 -16.60 -15.44 -0.38
CA THR A 43 -16.42 -15.02 1.03
C THR A 43 -15.54 -15.99 1.81
N GLN A 44 -15.72 -17.31 1.62
CA GLN A 44 -14.91 -18.31 2.33
C GLN A 44 -13.43 -18.26 1.92
N ASP A 45 -13.14 -17.97 0.65
CA ASP A 45 -11.76 -17.83 0.18
C ASP A 45 -11.07 -16.62 0.83
N TYR A 46 -11.77 -15.47 0.91
CA TYR A 46 -11.27 -14.31 1.64
C TYR A 46 -11.08 -14.58 3.13
N GLU A 47 -12.00 -15.32 3.76
CA GLU A 47 -11.85 -15.73 5.16
C GLU A 47 -10.59 -16.58 5.40
N ASN A 48 -10.29 -17.51 4.49
CA ASN A 48 -9.08 -18.33 4.55
C ASN A 48 -7.81 -17.49 4.32
N ASP A 49 -7.86 -16.54 3.40
CA ASP A 49 -6.77 -15.58 3.17
C ASP A 49 -6.51 -14.72 4.41
N PHE A 50 -7.58 -14.24 5.05
CA PHE A 50 -7.51 -13.45 6.29
C PHE A 50 -6.94 -14.23 7.47
N ASP A 51 -7.17 -15.54 7.57
CA ASP A 51 -6.53 -16.36 8.61
C ASP A 51 -5.01 -16.39 8.42
N ALA A 52 -4.52 -16.53 7.19
CA ALA A 52 -3.09 -16.51 6.88
C ALA A 52 -2.47 -15.13 7.09
N ILE A 53 -3.12 -14.06 6.63
CA ILE A 53 -2.66 -12.68 6.84
C ILE A 53 -2.67 -12.31 8.34
N SER A 54 -3.64 -12.81 9.09
CA SER A 54 -3.70 -12.64 10.54
C SER A 54 -2.54 -13.35 11.25
N ALA A 55 -2.15 -14.54 10.78
CA ALA A 55 -0.98 -15.25 11.29
C ALA A 55 0.33 -14.49 10.99
N ALA A 56 0.36 -13.69 9.91
CA ALA A 56 1.44 -12.75 9.62
C ALA A 56 1.36 -11.45 10.44
N GLY A 57 0.40 -11.29 11.36
CA GLY A 57 0.29 -10.13 12.23
C GLY A 57 -0.34 -8.89 11.59
N SER A 58 -1.23 -9.06 10.61
CA SER A 58 -1.99 -7.97 10.01
C SER A 58 -3.49 -8.22 10.05
N LYS A 59 -4.27 -7.13 10.14
CA LYS A 59 -5.74 -7.11 10.03
C LYS A 59 -6.22 -6.10 8.97
N LEU A 60 -5.36 -5.82 7.99
CA LEU A 60 -5.58 -4.76 7.00
C LEU A 60 -5.20 -5.25 5.61
N VAL A 61 -6.09 -5.06 4.65
CA VAL A 61 -5.84 -5.39 3.23
C VAL A 61 -6.23 -4.26 2.30
N ARG A 62 -5.57 -4.21 1.14
CA ARG A 62 -5.92 -3.33 0.02
C ARG A 62 -6.33 -4.18 -1.19
N ILE A 63 -7.39 -3.76 -1.88
CA ILE A 63 -7.88 -4.37 -3.12
C ILE A 63 -8.00 -3.31 -4.22
N TYR A 64 -8.10 -3.74 -5.48
CA TYR A 64 -7.95 -2.86 -6.65
C TYR A 64 -9.25 -2.40 -7.30
N ALA A 65 -10.31 -3.23 -7.24
CA ALA A 65 -11.61 -2.91 -7.82
C ALA A 65 -12.74 -3.51 -6.98
N ALA A 66 -13.73 -2.70 -6.60
CA ALA A 66 -14.83 -3.11 -5.73
C ALA A 66 -15.80 -4.09 -6.42
N SER A 67 -16.00 -3.96 -7.72
CA SER A 67 -16.96 -4.75 -8.51
C SER A 67 -16.35 -5.97 -9.17
N GLN A 68 -15.04 -5.93 -9.50
CA GLN A 68 -14.35 -7.06 -10.13
C GLN A 68 -14.53 -8.31 -9.26
N CYS A 69 -14.94 -9.43 -9.86
CA CYS A 69 -15.17 -10.68 -9.13
C CYS A 69 -16.15 -10.56 -7.93
N ASN A 70 -17.06 -9.58 -7.95
CA ASN A 70 -17.93 -9.25 -6.83
C ASN A 70 -17.15 -9.00 -5.53
N THR A 71 -15.97 -8.39 -5.62
CA THR A 71 -15.03 -8.26 -4.49
C THR A 71 -15.69 -7.64 -3.27
N ALA A 72 -16.34 -6.47 -3.38
CA ALA A 72 -16.98 -5.81 -2.25
C ALA A 72 -18.10 -6.66 -1.61
N GLN A 73 -18.86 -7.40 -2.43
CA GLN A 73 -19.90 -8.33 -1.96
C GLN A 73 -19.31 -9.45 -1.10
N ASN A 74 -18.15 -9.98 -1.49
CA ASN A 74 -17.56 -11.16 -0.86
C ASN A 74 -16.58 -10.83 0.27
N ILE A 75 -15.77 -9.78 0.13
CA ILE A 75 -14.68 -9.45 1.05
C ILE A 75 -15.17 -8.73 2.31
N LEU A 76 -16.18 -7.86 2.22
CA LEU A 76 -16.67 -7.09 3.36
C LEU A 76 -17.35 -7.97 4.43
N PRO A 77 -18.22 -8.94 4.10
CA PRO A 77 -18.69 -9.90 5.10
C PRO A 77 -17.55 -10.72 5.70
N ALA A 78 -16.59 -11.20 4.90
CA ALA A 78 -15.41 -11.90 5.40
C ALA A 78 -14.60 -11.03 6.37
N ALA A 79 -14.44 -9.74 6.05
CA ALA A 79 -13.68 -8.80 6.87
C ALA A 79 -14.37 -8.56 8.21
N LYS A 80 -15.71 -8.46 8.21
CA LYS A 80 -16.51 -8.39 9.43
C LYS A 80 -16.33 -9.64 10.28
N THR A 81 -16.40 -10.83 9.69
CA THR A 81 -16.22 -12.12 10.40
C THR A 81 -14.83 -12.23 11.02
N LYS A 82 -13.77 -11.84 10.30
CA LYS A 82 -12.37 -12.05 10.68
C LYS A 82 -11.71 -10.87 11.41
N GLY A 83 -12.45 -9.78 11.60
CA GLY A 83 -11.98 -8.56 12.26
C GLY A 83 -10.97 -7.77 11.43
N PHE A 84 -11.15 -7.73 10.12
CA PHE A 84 -10.29 -7.00 9.18
C PHE A 84 -10.88 -5.64 8.80
N LYS A 85 -9.99 -4.74 8.37
CA LYS A 85 -10.33 -3.56 7.59
C LYS A 85 -9.81 -3.67 6.16
N VAL A 86 -10.53 -3.03 5.25
CA VAL A 86 -10.29 -3.09 3.80
C VAL A 86 -10.15 -1.67 3.25
N VAL A 87 -9.08 -1.40 2.53
CA VAL A 87 -9.00 -0.28 1.59
C VAL A 87 -9.54 -0.77 0.25
N LEU A 88 -10.73 -0.29 -0.11
CA LEU A 88 -11.39 -0.67 -1.35
C LEU A 88 -10.83 0.15 -2.52
N GLY A 89 -10.57 -0.51 -3.64
CA GLY A 89 -10.16 0.14 -4.88
C GLY A 89 -11.32 0.40 -5.83
N VAL A 90 -11.18 1.42 -6.66
CA VAL A 90 -11.98 1.67 -7.86
C VAL A 90 -11.02 1.69 -9.04
N TRP A 91 -11.34 0.98 -10.11
CA TRP A 91 -10.62 0.97 -11.38
C TRP A 91 -11.35 1.87 -12.38
N PRO A 92 -10.91 3.14 -12.57
CA PRO A 92 -11.72 4.14 -13.28
C PRO A 92 -11.38 4.24 -14.77
N ASP A 93 -10.58 3.31 -15.31
CA ASP A 93 -10.01 3.38 -16.66
C ASP A 93 -11.08 3.45 -17.77
N THR A 94 -12.28 2.91 -17.54
CA THR A 94 -13.41 3.01 -18.48
C THR A 94 -14.68 3.48 -17.78
N PRO A 95 -15.63 4.10 -18.51
CA PRO A 95 -16.94 4.44 -17.96
C PRO A 95 -17.67 3.23 -17.36
N GLU A 96 -17.55 2.06 -17.97
CA GLU A 96 -18.18 0.82 -17.52
C GLU A 96 -17.58 0.33 -16.20
N SER A 97 -16.25 0.31 -16.08
CA SER A 97 -15.56 -0.12 -14.86
C SER A 97 -15.82 0.84 -13.70
N LEU A 98 -15.73 2.15 -13.95
CA LEU A 98 -16.08 3.18 -12.98
C LEU A 98 -17.55 3.07 -12.51
N SER A 99 -18.48 2.84 -13.44
CA SER A 99 -19.91 2.68 -13.11
C SER A 99 -20.17 1.43 -12.27
N ALA A 100 -19.54 0.30 -12.63
CA ALA A 100 -19.66 -0.96 -11.91
C ALA A 100 -19.12 -0.84 -10.48
N ASP A 101 -17.94 -0.23 -10.30
CA ASP A 101 -17.35 -0.01 -8.98
C ASP A 101 -18.18 0.95 -8.13
N LYS A 102 -18.68 2.06 -8.70
CA LYS A 102 -19.60 2.96 -7.99
C LYS A 102 -20.86 2.24 -7.51
N ALA A 103 -21.46 1.40 -8.36
CA ALA A 103 -22.64 0.63 -8.00
C ALA A 103 -22.36 -0.36 -6.86
N ALA A 104 -21.23 -1.08 -6.92
CA ALA A 104 -20.80 -1.98 -5.85
C ALA A 104 -20.56 -1.23 -4.53
N LEU A 105 -19.90 -0.07 -4.59
CA LEU A 105 -19.63 0.76 -3.41
C LEU A 105 -20.94 1.28 -2.77
N GLN A 106 -21.85 1.82 -3.58
CA GLN A 106 -23.17 2.29 -3.13
C GLN A 106 -23.96 1.19 -2.44
N GLN A 107 -23.87 -0.04 -2.97
CA GLN A 107 -24.59 -1.17 -2.43
C GLN A 107 -23.99 -1.67 -1.11
N TYR A 108 -22.67 -1.85 -1.03
CA TYR A 108 -22.06 -2.61 0.06
C TYR A 108 -21.40 -1.75 1.15
N VAL A 109 -20.80 -0.59 0.83
CA VAL A 109 -20.11 0.24 1.85
C VAL A 109 -21.03 0.65 3.01
N PRO A 110 -22.29 1.09 2.79
CA PRO A 110 -23.17 1.47 3.90
C PRO A 110 -23.48 0.34 4.89
N GLN A 111 -23.31 -0.92 4.48
CA GLN A 111 -23.58 -2.10 5.30
C GLN A 111 -22.39 -2.49 6.19
N TYR A 112 -21.19 -2.00 5.86
CA TYR A 112 -19.93 -2.37 6.52
C TYR A 112 -19.03 -1.15 6.82
N PRO A 113 -19.56 -0.07 7.44
CA PRO A 113 -18.80 1.17 7.66
C PRO A 113 -17.56 0.97 8.55
N ASP A 114 -17.56 -0.01 9.46
CA ASP A 114 -16.44 -0.28 10.34
C ASP A 114 -15.30 -1.09 9.66
N GLN A 115 -15.63 -1.80 8.58
CA GLN A 115 -14.67 -2.62 7.82
C GLN A 115 -14.04 -1.83 6.68
N VAL A 116 -14.72 -0.82 6.13
CA VAL A 116 -14.15 0.03 5.08
C VAL A 116 -13.24 1.08 5.73
N TYR A 117 -11.93 0.92 5.57
CA TYR A 117 -10.96 1.92 6.06
C TYR A 117 -10.98 3.18 5.21
N ALA A 118 -10.89 2.99 3.89
CA ALA A 118 -10.89 4.03 2.88
C ALA A 118 -11.28 3.45 1.51
N VAL A 119 -11.56 4.34 0.57
CA VAL A 119 -11.75 4.03 -0.86
C VAL A 119 -10.69 4.78 -1.68
N THR A 120 -9.90 4.06 -2.46
CA THR A 120 -8.94 4.66 -3.40
C THR A 120 -9.44 4.56 -4.83
N VAL A 121 -9.46 5.68 -5.54
CA VAL A 121 -9.89 5.77 -6.94
C VAL A 121 -8.68 5.82 -7.84
N GLY A 122 -8.50 4.80 -8.67
CA GLY A 122 -7.29 4.62 -9.46
C GLY A 122 -6.19 3.89 -8.67
N SER A 123 -5.37 3.17 -9.45
CA SER A 123 -4.07 2.65 -9.05
C SER A 123 -3.14 2.98 -10.19
N GLU A 124 -2.12 3.81 -9.98
CA GLU A 124 -1.13 4.20 -11.00
C GLU A 124 -1.72 4.83 -12.28
N THR A 125 -2.86 5.50 -12.16
CA THR A 125 -3.55 6.09 -13.30
C THR A 125 -2.82 7.32 -13.86
N LEU A 126 -2.13 8.08 -13.02
CA LEU A 126 -1.26 9.18 -13.43
C LEU A 126 0.03 8.63 -14.04
N TYR A 127 0.62 7.61 -13.41
CA TYR A 127 1.83 6.95 -13.92
C TYR A 127 1.62 6.36 -15.32
N ARG A 128 0.48 5.69 -15.55
CA ARG A 128 0.11 5.15 -16.88
C ARG A 128 -0.29 6.22 -17.90
N GLY A 129 -0.47 7.48 -17.47
CA GLY A 129 -0.95 8.56 -18.33
C GLY A 129 -2.42 8.42 -18.76
N ASN A 130 -3.21 7.63 -18.02
CA ASN A 130 -4.63 7.46 -18.29
C ASN A 130 -5.41 8.75 -18.01
N PHE A 131 -5.00 9.50 -16.98
CA PHE A 131 -5.62 10.76 -16.57
C PHE A 131 -4.55 11.78 -16.21
N THR A 132 -4.88 13.05 -16.43
CA THR A 132 -4.22 14.18 -15.77
C THR A 132 -4.67 14.28 -14.30
N GLY A 133 -3.92 15.02 -13.47
CA GLY A 133 -4.30 15.29 -12.08
C GLY A 133 -5.74 15.81 -11.91
N PRO A 134 -6.18 16.83 -12.69
CA PRO A 134 -7.57 17.31 -12.64
C PRO A 134 -8.62 16.26 -13.02
N GLU A 135 -8.37 15.47 -14.07
CA GLU A 135 -9.31 14.41 -14.50
C GLU A 135 -9.44 13.31 -13.44
N LEU A 136 -8.32 12.93 -12.80
CA LEU A 136 -8.36 11.99 -11.67
C LEU A 136 -9.13 12.57 -10.49
N LEU A 137 -8.95 13.86 -10.17
CA LEU A 137 -9.71 14.54 -9.13
C LEU A 137 -11.22 14.53 -9.40
N GLU A 138 -11.64 14.73 -10.66
CA GLU A 138 -13.05 14.61 -11.04
C GLU A 138 -13.60 13.21 -10.74
N LYS A 139 -12.84 12.14 -11.07
CA LYS A 139 -13.25 10.76 -10.76
C LYS A 139 -13.32 10.49 -9.26
N ILE A 140 -12.36 11.01 -8.50
CA ILE A 140 -12.38 10.93 -7.03
C ILE A 140 -13.65 11.58 -6.48
N ASN A 141 -14.03 12.75 -6.99
CA ASN A 141 -15.24 13.47 -6.55
C ASN A 141 -16.52 12.74 -6.96
N GLU A 142 -16.59 12.15 -8.16
CA GLU A 142 -17.70 11.32 -8.59
C GLU A 142 -17.93 10.12 -7.64
N VAL A 143 -16.85 9.45 -7.22
CA VAL A 143 -16.93 8.32 -6.28
C VAL A 143 -17.28 8.81 -4.87
N LYS A 144 -16.67 9.90 -4.40
CA LYS A 144 -16.95 10.48 -3.08
C LYS A 144 -18.43 10.88 -2.93
N ALA A 145 -19.06 11.34 -4.01
CA ALA A 145 -20.47 11.74 -4.01
C ALA A 145 -21.46 10.58 -3.78
N VAL A 146 -21.05 9.32 -4.04
CA VAL A 146 -21.92 8.16 -3.90
C VAL A 146 -21.70 7.38 -2.60
N LEU A 147 -20.69 7.75 -1.81
CA LEU A 147 -20.33 7.08 -0.56
C LEU A 147 -21.02 7.71 0.65
N PRO A 148 -21.20 6.96 1.76
CA PRO A 148 -21.62 7.53 3.03
C PRO A 148 -20.70 8.67 3.48
N LYS A 149 -21.28 9.72 4.08
CA LYS A 149 -20.51 10.83 4.66
C LYS A 149 -19.50 10.30 5.68
N GLY A 150 -18.27 10.81 5.62
CA GLY A 150 -17.18 10.40 6.50
C GLY A 150 -16.34 9.22 5.98
N THR A 151 -16.72 8.60 4.86
CA THR A 151 -15.83 7.64 4.18
C THR A 151 -14.59 8.37 3.66
N LYS A 152 -13.39 7.90 4.05
CA LYS A 152 -12.13 8.43 3.53
C LYS A 152 -11.99 8.08 2.06
N VAL A 153 -11.73 9.06 1.20
CA VAL A 153 -11.53 8.85 -0.24
C VAL A 153 -10.21 9.45 -0.69
N GLY A 154 -9.51 8.70 -1.53
CA GLY A 154 -8.18 9.04 -2.00
C GLY A 154 -7.85 8.40 -3.33
N THR A 155 -6.55 8.26 -3.59
CA THR A 155 -6.02 7.51 -4.74
C THR A 155 -4.72 6.81 -4.37
N ALA A 156 -4.33 5.85 -5.20
CA ALA A 156 -3.03 5.21 -5.16
C ALA A 156 -2.29 5.48 -6.48
N ASP A 157 -1.07 5.96 -6.41
CA ASP A 157 -0.26 6.20 -7.60
C ASP A 157 1.24 5.99 -7.33
N SER A 158 2.05 6.00 -8.38
CA SER A 158 3.50 5.85 -8.23
C SER A 158 4.08 7.03 -7.45
N TRP A 159 5.02 6.77 -6.54
CA TRP A 159 5.64 7.79 -5.68
C TRP A 159 6.12 9.01 -6.49
N ASN A 160 6.64 8.77 -7.69
CA ASN A 160 7.20 9.81 -8.54
C ASN A 160 6.12 10.77 -9.06
N LYS A 161 4.85 10.34 -9.20
CA LYS A 161 3.74 11.22 -9.60
C LYS A 161 3.32 12.17 -8.50
N TYR A 162 3.58 11.79 -7.25
CA TYR A 162 3.48 12.73 -6.13
C TYR A 162 4.69 13.66 -6.13
N ALA A 163 5.91 13.14 -6.25
CA ALA A 163 7.13 13.93 -6.17
C ALA A 163 7.32 14.94 -7.33
N ASP A 164 6.88 14.61 -8.54
CA ASP A 164 7.04 15.46 -9.73
C ASP A 164 5.94 16.51 -9.92
N GLY A 165 4.93 16.53 -9.03
CA GLY A 165 3.81 17.46 -9.07
C GLY A 165 2.67 17.07 -10.02
N THR A 166 2.71 15.92 -10.69
CA THR A 166 1.59 15.43 -11.53
C THR A 166 0.30 15.30 -10.71
N ALA A 167 0.41 14.90 -9.45
CA ALA A 167 -0.71 14.71 -8.53
C ALA A 167 -1.18 16.00 -7.81
N ASP A 168 -0.61 17.18 -8.10
CA ASP A 168 -0.89 18.44 -7.38
C ASP A 168 -2.37 18.79 -7.30
N ALA A 169 -3.12 18.60 -8.39
CA ALA A 169 -4.54 18.86 -8.41
C ALA A 169 -5.29 17.97 -7.41
N VAL A 170 -4.91 16.69 -7.31
CA VAL A 170 -5.49 15.74 -6.36
C VAL A 170 -5.14 16.14 -4.93
N ILE A 171 -3.88 16.51 -4.66
CA ILE A 171 -3.42 16.95 -3.33
C ILE A 171 -4.20 18.20 -2.88
N LYS A 172 -4.37 19.18 -3.77
CA LYS A 172 -5.14 20.42 -3.50
C LYS A 172 -6.65 20.19 -3.43
N GLY A 173 -7.12 19.05 -3.94
CA GLY A 173 -8.53 18.74 -4.13
C GLY A 173 -9.30 18.27 -2.90
N GLY A 174 -8.66 18.19 -1.73
CA GLY A 174 -9.31 17.79 -0.47
C GLY A 174 -9.59 16.29 -0.36
N VAL A 175 -8.65 15.47 -0.85
CA VAL A 175 -8.63 14.02 -0.60
C VAL A 175 -8.25 13.71 0.84
N ASP A 176 -8.72 12.59 1.36
CA ASP A 176 -8.53 12.19 2.76
C ASP A 176 -7.26 11.34 2.95
N ILE A 177 -6.86 10.58 1.92
CA ILE A 177 -5.74 9.64 1.96
C ILE A 177 -5.03 9.58 0.59
N LEU A 178 -3.72 9.38 0.60
CA LEU A 178 -2.89 9.12 -0.59
C LEU A 178 -1.98 7.92 -0.34
N LEU A 179 -1.96 6.99 -1.30
CA LEU A 179 -1.09 5.82 -1.24
C LEU A 179 0.01 5.92 -2.31
N ALA A 180 1.27 5.94 -1.89
CA ALA A 180 2.42 5.94 -2.80
C ALA A 180 2.95 4.53 -3.06
N ASN A 181 2.90 4.10 -4.31
CA ASN A 181 3.52 2.86 -4.77
C ASN A 181 5.00 3.11 -5.04
N GLY A 182 5.88 2.32 -4.42
CA GLY A 182 7.33 2.46 -4.53
C GLY A 182 8.00 1.12 -4.59
N PHE A 183 8.66 0.82 -5.70
CA PHE A 183 9.34 -0.46 -5.92
C PHE A 183 10.81 -0.21 -6.25
N SER A 184 11.70 -0.53 -5.32
CA SER A 184 13.15 -0.45 -5.57
C SER A 184 13.60 -1.43 -6.66
N TYR A 185 12.89 -2.55 -6.79
CA TYR A 185 13.12 -3.55 -7.85
C TYR A 185 12.99 -2.92 -9.24
N TRP A 186 11.90 -2.19 -9.52
CA TRP A 186 11.66 -1.52 -10.81
C TRP A 186 12.59 -0.34 -11.10
N GLN A 187 13.43 0.02 -10.14
CA GLN A 187 14.47 1.04 -10.29
C GLN A 187 15.86 0.41 -10.46
N GLY A 188 15.94 -0.91 -10.66
CA GLY A 188 17.20 -1.62 -10.86
C GLY A 188 18.11 -1.67 -9.62
N SER A 189 17.58 -1.31 -8.45
CA SER A 189 18.37 -1.25 -7.21
C SER A 189 18.75 -2.66 -6.75
N PRO A 190 20.02 -2.94 -6.41
CA PRO A 190 20.38 -4.22 -5.80
C PRO A 190 19.72 -4.36 -4.43
N ALA A 191 19.47 -5.61 -4.00
CA ALA A 191 18.77 -5.89 -2.73
C ALA A 191 19.43 -5.21 -1.51
N ASP A 192 20.76 -5.07 -1.51
CA ASP A 192 21.52 -4.39 -0.44
C ASP A 192 21.24 -2.89 -0.33
N ASN A 193 20.75 -2.25 -1.39
CA ASN A 193 20.43 -0.82 -1.43
C ASN A 193 18.91 -0.57 -1.52
N SER A 194 18.10 -1.62 -1.46
CA SER A 194 16.66 -1.55 -1.70
C SER A 194 15.92 -0.70 -0.66
N SER A 195 16.21 -0.87 0.63
CA SER A 195 15.59 -0.08 1.70
C SER A 195 15.88 1.41 1.58
N HIS A 196 17.12 1.79 1.24
CA HIS A 196 17.48 3.18 1.00
C HIS A 196 16.67 3.81 -0.13
N VAL A 197 16.59 3.14 -1.28
CA VAL A 197 15.80 3.63 -2.43
C VAL A 197 14.33 3.76 -2.04
N PHE A 198 13.77 2.73 -1.41
CA PHE A 198 12.36 2.77 -1.01
C PHE A 198 12.05 3.89 -0.01
N PHE A 199 12.91 4.14 0.97
CA PHE A 199 12.71 5.24 1.91
C PHE A 199 12.85 6.61 1.26
N ASP A 200 13.82 6.76 0.35
CA ASP A 200 13.99 8.00 -0.41
C ASP A 200 12.74 8.30 -1.24
N ASP A 201 12.19 7.32 -1.96
CA ASP A 201 10.94 7.44 -2.72
C ASP A 201 9.78 7.94 -1.85
N MET A 202 9.58 7.31 -0.69
CA MET A 202 8.49 7.66 0.23
C MET A 202 8.69 9.06 0.81
N MET A 203 9.93 9.44 1.14
CA MET A 203 10.24 10.77 1.67
C MET A 203 10.07 11.87 0.63
N GLN A 204 10.43 11.61 -0.64
CA GLN A 204 10.20 12.55 -1.73
C GLN A 204 8.70 12.78 -1.97
N ALA A 205 7.91 11.70 -2.02
CA ALA A 205 6.46 11.78 -2.17
C ALA A 205 5.81 12.53 -0.99
N LEU A 206 6.12 12.14 0.25
CA LEU A 206 5.59 12.76 1.46
C LEU A 206 5.99 14.24 1.56
N GLY A 207 7.26 14.57 1.26
CA GLY A 207 7.76 15.94 1.30
C GLY A 207 7.06 16.85 0.30
N HIS A 208 6.79 16.38 -0.91
CA HIS A 208 6.03 17.16 -1.89
C HIS A 208 4.57 17.32 -1.49
N ILE A 209 3.92 16.25 -1.02
CA ILE A 209 2.53 16.31 -0.51
C ILE A 209 2.41 17.32 0.63
N GLN A 210 3.37 17.31 1.57
CA GLN A 210 3.44 18.29 2.66
C GLN A 210 3.60 19.71 2.13
N SER A 211 4.52 19.92 1.19
CA SER A 211 4.79 21.25 0.59
C SER A 211 3.54 21.83 -0.08
N VAL A 212 2.81 20.99 -0.81
CA VAL A 212 1.62 21.41 -1.57
C VAL A 212 0.39 21.59 -0.67
N SER A 213 0.17 20.69 0.28
CA SER A 213 -0.99 20.75 1.18
C SER A 213 -0.77 21.71 2.37
N GLY A 214 0.47 22.10 2.65
CA GLY A 214 0.86 22.97 3.76
C GLY A 214 0.84 22.30 5.14
N SER A 215 0.61 20.98 5.23
CA SER A 215 0.54 20.24 6.49
C SER A 215 0.90 18.76 6.28
N LEU A 216 1.43 18.11 7.32
CA LEU A 216 1.59 16.64 7.35
C LEU A 216 0.30 15.92 7.76
N ASP A 217 -0.65 16.65 8.38
CA ASP A 217 -1.84 16.06 9.00
C ASP A 217 -3.12 16.24 8.14
N SER A 218 -3.03 17.00 7.04
CA SER A 218 -4.17 17.31 6.17
C SER A 218 -4.63 16.10 5.34
N ILE A 219 -3.67 15.26 4.95
CA ILE A 219 -3.87 14.11 4.08
C ILE A 219 -3.10 12.95 4.68
N GLU A 220 -3.79 11.83 4.91
CA GLU A 220 -3.15 10.63 5.41
C GLU A 220 -2.26 10.01 4.32
N PHE A 221 -0.98 9.77 4.61
CA PHE A 221 0.00 9.25 3.64
C PHE A 221 0.50 7.85 4.01
N TRP A 222 0.35 6.89 3.11
CA TRP A 222 0.77 5.50 3.29
C TRP A 222 1.59 5.02 2.09
N SER A 223 2.40 3.98 2.26
CA SER A 223 2.90 3.21 1.12
C SER A 223 1.81 2.27 0.59
N GLY A 224 1.43 2.44 -0.67
CA GLY A 224 0.32 1.73 -1.30
C GLY A 224 0.65 0.33 -1.79
N GLU A 225 1.87 0.17 -2.32
CA GLU A 225 2.43 -1.08 -2.82
C GLU A 225 3.95 -1.00 -2.76
N SER A 226 4.56 -2.07 -2.26
CA SER A 226 5.97 -2.33 -2.41
C SER A 226 6.26 -3.80 -2.18
N GLY A 227 7.23 -4.36 -2.90
CA GLY A 227 7.51 -5.78 -2.86
C GLY A 227 8.79 -6.16 -3.57
N TRP A 228 9.07 -7.45 -3.59
CA TRP A 228 10.23 -8.00 -4.29
C TRP A 228 9.92 -9.44 -4.75
N PRO A 229 10.22 -9.81 -6.01
CA PRO A 229 9.90 -11.13 -6.52
C PRO A 229 10.78 -12.22 -5.88
N THR A 230 10.16 -13.33 -5.51
CA THR A 230 10.84 -14.49 -4.91
C THR A 230 11.46 -15.41 -5.98
N ASP A 231 11.97 -16.58 -5.57
CA ASP A 231 12.56 -17.54 -6.51
C ASP A 231 11.58 -17.90 -7.64
N GLY A 232 12.09 -17.96 -8.88
CA GLY A 232 11.28 -18.11 -10.09
C GLY A 232 10.90 -16.79 -10.77
N GLY A 233 11.21 -15.66 -10.15
CA GLY A 233 11.07 -14.33 -10.74
C GLY A 233 12.16 -14.03 -11.78
N SER A 234 11.92 -13.02 -12.61
CA SER A 234 12.93 -12.44 -13.49
C SER A 234 13.88 -11.53 -12.71
N ASN A 235 15.03 -11.17 -13.28
CA ASN A 235 15.89 -10.12 -12.73
C ASN A 235 15.64 -8.85 -13.53
N TYR A 236 15.69 -7.70 -12.86
CA TYR A 236 15.57 -6.39 -13.49
C TYR A 236 16.84 -5.58 -13.23
N GLU A 237 17.69 -5.45 -14.23
CA GLU A 237 19.01 -4.81 -14.10
C GLU A 237 19.84 -5.41 -12.94
N ALA A 238 20.17 -4.63 -11.90
CA ALA A 238 20.89 -5.10 -10.72
C ALA A 238 19.96 -5.67 -9.62
N ALA A 239 18.64 -5.55 -9.80
CA ALA A 239 17.64 -6.09 -8.89
C ALA A 239 17.40 -7.57 -9.20
N LEU A 240 18.07 -8.45 -8.44
CA LEU A 240 17.95 -9.89 -8.63
C LEU A 240 16.73 -10.44 -7.87
N ALA A 241 15.86 -11.19 -8.56
CA ALA A 241 14.82 -11.96 -7.87
C ALA A 241 15.43 -13.01 -6.94
N GLY A 242 14.68 -13.38 -5.91
CA GLY A 242 15.04 -14.49 -5.04
C GLY A 242 14.44 -14.37 -3.66
N THR A 243 14.12 -15.50 -3.05
CA THR A 243 13.44 -15.55 -1.75
C THR A 243 14.27 -14.87 -0.65
N ALA A 244 15.60 -14.99 -0.70
CA ALA A 244 16.49 -14.31 0.24
C ALA A 244 16.47 -12.78 0.07
N ASN A 245 16.44 -12.28 -1.17
CA ASN A 245 16.36 -10.85 -1.46
C ASN A 245 15.00 -10.28 -1.07
N ALA A 246 13.92 -11.02 -1.33
CA ALA A 246 12.58 -10.63 -0.89
C ALA A 246 12.44 -10.60 0.63
N ALA A 247 12.99 -11.59 1.33
CA ALA A 247 13.04 -11.59 2.80
C ALA A 247 13.83 -10.39 3.35
N LYS A 248 14.97 -10.06 2.71
CA LYS A 248 15.77 -8.88 3.07
C LYS A 248 14.98 -7.59 2.87
N PHE A 249 14.37 -7.40 1.69
CA PHE A 249 13.55 -6.23 1.40
C PHE A 249 12.37 -6.11 2.37
N TYR A 250 11.71 -7.23 2.68
CA TYR A 250 10.60 -7.26 3.65
C TYR A 250 11.04 -6.76 5.03
N GLN A 251 12.19 -7.23 5.53
CA GLN A 251 12.67 -6.88 6.87
C GLN A 251 13.28 -5.48 6.93
N GLU A 252 14.16 -5.13 5.98
CA GLU A 252 14.92 -3.88 6.03
C GLU A 252 14.17 -2.70 5.40
N GLY A 253 13.38 -2.96 4.36
CA GLY A 253 12.56 -1.95 3.68
C GLY A 253 11.16 -1.88 4.29
N PHE A 254 10.32 -2.87 4.03
CA PHE A 254 8.90 -2.80 4.39
C PHE A 254 8.65 -2.70 5.91
N CYS A 255 9.21 -3.61 6.72
CA CYS A 255 9.13 -3.52 8.18
C CYS A 255 9.88 -2.29 8.71
N GLY A 256 10.98 -1.87 8.07
CA GLY A 256 11.69 -0.64 8.42
C GLY A 256 10.81 0.60 8.30
N LEU A 257 10.04 0.72 7.21
CA LEU A 257 9.08 1.81 6.99
C LEU A 257 7.96 1.80 8.05
N ILE A 258 7.44 0.61 8.39
CA ILE A 258 6.46 0.43 9.46
C ILE A 258 7.04 0.86 10.81
N ASN A 259 8.28 0.49 11.13
CA ASN A 259 8.95 0.87 12.38
C ASN A 259 9.19 2.39 12.47
N TRP A 260 9.21 3.09 11.33
CA TRP A 260 9.25 4.55 11.26
C TRP A 260 7.87 5.21 11.39
N GLY A 261 6.82 4.44 11.63
CA GLY A 261 5.47 4.95 11.85
C GLY A 261 4.63 5.12 10.58
N VAL A 262 5.14 4.70 9.42
CA VAL A 262 4.43 4.83 8.14
C VAL A 262 3.64 3.56 7.85
N ASN A 263 2.32 3.71 7.64
CA ASN A 263 1.47 2.60 7.26
C ASN A 263 1.82 2.12 5.84
N ALA A 264 1.81 0.81 5.62
CA ALA A 264 2.27 0.25 4.34
C ALA A 264 1.54 -1.04 3.97
N PHE A 265 1.35 -1.26 2.67
CA PHE A 265 0.86 -2.50 2.10
C PHE A 265 1.97 -3.25 1.34
N TYR A 266 2.27 -4.48 1.74
CA TYR A 266 3.19 -5.32 1.00
C TYR A 266 2.50 -5.86 -0.26
N PHE A 267 3.17 -5.74 -1.40
CA PHE A 267 2.76 -6.32 -2.68
C PHE A 267 3.55 -7.63 -2.90
N GLU A 268 2.95 -8.80 -2.71
CA GLU A 268 1.54 -9.01 -2.34
C GLU A 268 1.34 -10.14 -1.33
N ALA A 269 0.10 -10.36 -0.89
CA ALA A 269 -0.20 -11.41 0.08
C ALA A 269 0.21 -12.80 -0.43
N PHE A 270 -0.27 -13.18 -1.61
CA PHE A 270 -0.12 -14.52 -2.18
C PHE A 270 0.34 -14.43 -3.62
N ASP A 271 1.11 -15.43 -4.06
CA ASP A 271 1.42 -15.59 -5.48
C ASP A 271 0.17 -15.63 -6.35
N GLU A 272 0.26 -14.97 -7.50
CA GLU A 272 -0.81 -14.92 -8.50
C GLU A 272 -0.36 -15.49 -9.85
N PRO A 273 -0.29 -16.83 -10.02
CA PRO A 273 0.11 -17.51 -11.26
C PRO A 273 -0.67 -17.15 -12.53
N TRP A 274 -1.83 -16.52 -12.37
CA TRP A 274 -2.68 -16.08 -13.47
C TRP A 274 -2.23 -14.74 -14.08
N LYS A 275 -1.38 -13.97 -13.39
CA LYS A 275 -0.91 -12.68 -13.90
C LYS A 275 -0.12 -12.85 -15.19
N ALA A 276 -0.44 -12.01 -16.17
CA ALA A 276 0.37 -11.90 -17.37
C ALA A 276 1.75 -11.32 -17.02
N PRO A 277 2.80 -11.62 -17.81
CA PRO A 277 4.09 -10.97 -17.64
C PRO A 277 3.96 -9.45 -17.71
N ALA A 278 4.66 -8.72 -16.85
CA ALA A 278 4.84 -7.29 -17.00
C ALA A 278 5.87 -6.99 -18.07
N ILE A 279 5.83 -5.78 -18.63
CA ILE A 279 6.87 -5.28 -19.53
C ILE A 279 7.57 -4.15 -18.78
N GLY A 280 8.85 -4.36 -18.44
CA GLY A 280 9.68 -3.36 -17.81
C GLY A 280 9.89 -2.13 -18.71
N THR A 281 10.35 -1.01 -18.15
CA THR A 281 10.64 0.18 -18.97
C THR A 281 11.83 -0.03 -19.93
N ASN A 282 12.66 -1.04 -19.64
CA ASN A 282 13.68 -1.59 -20.53
C ASN A 282 13.11 -2.41 -21.72
N GLY A 283 11.80 -2.67 -21.74
CA GLY A 283 11.10 -3.46 -22.76
C GLY A 283 11.15 -4.97 -22.55
N GLU A 284 11.72 -5.46 -21.44
CA GLU A 284 11.84 -6.89 -21.14
C GLU A 284 10.59 -7.43 -20.43
N GLN A 285 10.29 -8.72 -20.66
CA GLN A 285 9.18 -9.40 -19.99
C GLN A 285 9.60 -9.92 -18.62
N GLU A 286 8.78 -9.62 -17.63
CA GLU A 286 9.08 -9.88 -16.22
C GLU A 286 8.02 -10.78 -15.61
N VAL A 287 8.46 -11.73 -14.80
CA VAL A 287 7.57 -12.69 -14.15
C VAL A 287 6.83 -12.03 -12.99
N GLU A 288 5.51 -11.87 -13.16
CA GLU A 288 4.59 -11.29 -12.17
C GLU A 288 3.98 -12.33 -11.21
N THR A 289 4.28 -13.61 -11.38
CA THR A 289 3.54 -14.69 -10.71
C THR A 289 4.05 -15.04 -9.32
N VAL A 290 5.21 -14.51 -8.91
CA VAL A 290 5.93 -14.94 -7.68
C VAL A 290 6.26 -13.79 -6.70
N TRP A 291 5.44 -12.74 -6.69
CA TRP A 291 5.56 -11.58 -5.80
C TRP A 291 4.94 -11.78 -4.41
N GLY A 292 4.27 -12.91 -4.18
CA GLY A 292 3.62 -13.19 -2.91
C GLY A 292 4.62 -13.37 -1.78
N ALA A 293 4.36 -12.72 -0.64
CA ALA A 293 4.97 -13.05 0.65
C ALA A 293 4.64 -14.49 1.09
N MET A 294 3.51 -15.01 0.61
CA MET A 294 3.06 -16.38 0.77
C MET A 294 2.84 -17.05 -0.58
N THR A 295 2.94 -18.37 -0.62
CA THR A 295 2.56 -19.19 -1.79
C THR A 295 1.05 -19.12 -2.04
N VAL A 296 0.58 -19.62 -3.19
CA VAL A 296 -0.86 -19.84 -3.46
C VAL A 296 -1.59 -20.65 -2.37
N ASP A 297 -0.88 -21.56 -1.69
CA ASP A 297 -1.42 -22.38 -0.59
C ASP A 297 -1.32 -21.69 0.79
N ARG A 298 -1.12 -20.37 0.82
CA ARG A 298 -1.06 -19.54 2.04
C ARG A 298 0.09 -19.89 3.00
N LYS A 299 1.18 -20.49 2.49
CA LYS A 299 2.40 -20.75 3.25
C LYS A 299 3.35 -19.59 3.10
N ALA A 300 3.83 -19.04 4.22
CA ALA A 300 4.85 -18.00 4.21
C ALA A 300 6.15 -18.49 3.54
N LYS A 301 6.72 -17.68 2.67
CA LYS A 301 8.00 -17.96 2.00
C LYS A 301 9.20 -17.53 2.82
N PHE A 302 9.00 -16.57 3.72
CA PHE A 302 10.00 -16.03 4.64
C PHE A 302 9.32 -15.54 5.93
N ASN A 303 10.09 -15.08 6.91
CA ASN A 303 9.54 -14.58 8.17
C ASN A 303 8.78 -13.25 7.94
N LEU A 304 7.49 -13.24 8.28
CA LEU A 304 6.58 -12.11 8.10
C LEU A 304 6.40 -11.26 9.38
N ALA A 305 7.19 -11.50 10.42
CA ALA A 305 7.20 -10.63 11.60
C ALA A 305 7.87 -9.29 11.28
N CYS A 306 7.18 -8.21 11.65
CA CYS A 306 7.72 -6.91 12.02
C CYS A 306 7.40 -6.79 13.52
#